data_AF-A0A1S2Z3C9-F1
#
_entry.id   AF-A0A1S2Z3C9-F1
#
_cell.length_a   1.000
_cell.length_b   1.000
_cell.length_c   1.000
_cell.angle_alpha   90.00
_cell.angle_beta   90.00
_cell.angle_gamma   90.00
#
_symmetry.space_group_name_H-M   'P 1'
#
loop_
_entity.id
_entity.type
_entity.pdbx_description
1 polymer ?
#
loop_
_entity_poly.entity_id
_entity_poly.type
_entity_poly.pdbx_seq_one_letter_code
_entity_poly.pdbx_strand_id
1 'polypeptide(L)'
;MIFVSKFVLSVSLLLTIIVALQFKDGESNIFYRDKVTVYITNNLTNNVELGVYCKDKDHYFGFEPLRFGETYDFTFRPNTFIRTTLYFCGFSWGKQFHRFDIYVENRDGDCQHCLWKINASRPCKIKKDYGGSIQCFDWNNRNVVREKRHISEGNNTSNV
;
A
#
# COMPACT_ATOMS: atom_id res chain seq x y z
N MET A 1 -10.02 -42.35 33.56
CA MET A 1 -8.92 -42.43 32.57
C MET A 1 -9.39 -42.54 31.12
N ILE A 2 -10.65 -42.24 30.78
CA ILE A 2 -11.22 -42.38 29.42
C ILE A 2 -11.41 -41.01 28.72
N PHE A 3 -11.69 -39.96 29.49
CA PHE A 3 -11.84 -38.58 28.98
C PHE A 3 -10.56 -38.02 28.37
N VAL A 4 -9.40 -38.28 29.00
CA VAL A 4 -8.09 -37.85 28.48
C VAL A 4 -7.83 -38.48 27.12
N SER A 5 -8.18 -39.75 26.91
CA SER A 5 -7.98 -40.44 25.64
C SER A 5 -8.82 -39.82 24.50
N LYS A 6 -10.10 -39.50 24.74
CA LYS A 6 -10.94 -38.85 23.72
C LYS A 6 -10.49 -37.42 23.39
N PHE A 7 -10.08 -36.65 24.40
CA PHE A 7 -9.51 -35.31 24.21
C PHE A 7 -8.18 -35.39 23.44
N VAL A 8 -7.28 -36.32 23.80
CA VAL A 8 -6.00 -36.53 23.10
C VAL A 8 -6.23 -36.98 21.66
N LEU A 9 -7.18 -37.87 21.39
CA LEU A 9 -7.55 -38.28 20.02
C LEU A 9 -8.15 -37.12 19.21
N SER A 10 -9.03 -36.32 19.82
CA SER A 10 -9.61 -35.15 19.17
C SER A 10 -8.56 -34.09 18.85
N VAL A 11 -7.63 -33.83 19.79
CA VAL A 11 -6.53 -32.86 19.59
C VAL A 11 -5.54 -33.40 18.55
N SER A 12 -5.22 -34.69 18.58
CA SER A 12 -4.36 -35.34 17.59
C SER A 12 -4.95 -35.26 16.18
N LEU A 13 -6.26 -35.50 16.03
CA LEU A 13 -6.96 -35.38 14.75
C LEU A 13 -6.99 -33.93 14.22
N LEU A 14 -7.17 -32.94 15.11
CA LEU A 14 -7.09 -31.53 14.73
C LEU A 14 -5.66 -31.15 14.29
N LEU A 15 -4.64 -31.63 14.99
CA LEU A 15 -3.24 -31.37 14.65
C LEU A 15 -2.86 -32.00 13.31
N THR A 16 -3.30 -33.21 12.99
CA THR A 16 -3.02 -33.85 11.69
C THR A 16 -3.70 -33.13 10.54
N ILE A 17 -4.92 -32.61 10.73
CA ILE A 17 -5.58 -31.76 9.73
C ILE A 17 -4.78 -30.47 9.49
N ILE A 18 -4.33 -29.79 10.55
CA ILE A 18 -3.52 -28.57 10.44
C ILE A 18 -2.21 -28.82 9.71
N VAL A 19 -1.54 -29.95 10.01
CA VAL A 19 -0.29 -30.39 9.39
C VAL A 19 -0.53 -30.75 7.91
N ALA A 20 -1.59 -31.48 7.60
CA ALA A 20 -1.98 -31.83 6.22
C ALA A 20 -2.31 -30.60 5.36
N LEU A 21 -2.85 -29.53 5.96
CA LEU A 21 -3.07 -28.25 5.29
C LEU A 21 -1.77 -27.52 4.90
N GLN A 22 -0.64 -27.81 5.56
CA GLN A 22 0.66 -27.23 5.20
C GLN A 22 1.30 -27.91 3.97
N PHE A 23 0.93 -29.16 3.66
CA PHE A 23 1.55 -29.97 2.60
C PHE A 23 0.90 -29.82 1.22
N LYS A 24 0.01 -28.83 1.02
CA LYS A 24 -0.47 -28.50 -0.33
C LYS A 24 0.57 -27.62 -1.02
N ASP A 25 1.36 -28.23 -1.90
CA ASP A 25 2.23 -27.53 -2.85
C ASP A 25 1.39 -26.59 -3.73
N GLY A 26 1.64 -25.29 -3.59
CA GLY A 26 0.99 -24.22 -4.34
C GLY A 26 0.82 -22.98 -3.46
N GLU A 27 1.68 -21.98 -3.65
CA GLU A 27 1.84 -20.71 -2.89
C GLU A 27 0.54 -19.96 -2.53
N SER A 28 -0.25 -20.49 -1.60
CA SER A 28 -1.39 -19.78 -1.01
C SER A 28 -1.49 -20.14 0.46
N ASN A 29 -0.58 -19.55 1.23
CA ASN A 29 -0.77 -19.47 2.67
C ASN A 29 -2.06 -18.67 2.93
N ILE A 30 -3.13 -19.36 3.31
CA ILE A 30 -4.48 -18.82 3.59
C ILE A 30 -4.47 -17.62 4.58
N PHE A 31 -3.37 -17.43 5.29
CA PHE A 31 -3.19 -16.38 6.30
C PHE A 31 -2.48 -15.11 5.82
N TYR A 32 -1.96 -15.02 4.59
CA TYR A 32 -1.28 -13.81 4.12
C TYR A 32 -2.01 -13.20 2.93
N ARG A 33 -2.21 -11.88 2.97
CA ARG A 33 -2.68 -11.13 1.79
C ARG A 33 -1.64 -11.19 0.69
N ASP A 34 -2.14 -11.13 -0.55
CA ASP A 34 -1.30 -11.04 -1.73
C ASP A 34 -0.36 -9.84 -1.65
N LYS A 35 0.81 -9.99 -2.29
CA LYS A 35 1.73 -8.86 -2.45
C LYS A 35 1.08 -7.80 -3.33
N VAL A 36 1.37 -6.54 -2.99
CA VAL A 36 1.02 -5.38 -3.78
C VAL A 36 2.31 -4.74 -4.27
N THR A 37 2.38 -4.47 -5.56
CA THR A 37 3.44 -3.66 -6.17
C THR A 37 2.86 -2.35 -6.69
N VAL A 38 3.44 -1.25 -6.24
CA VAL A 38 3.09 0.10 -6.71
C VAL A 38 4.13 0.53 -7.73
N TYR A 39 3.68 0.96 -8.90
CA TYR A 39 4.52 1.48 -9.97
C TYR A 39 4.19 2.96 -10.18
N ILE A 40 5.21 3.79 -10.22
CA ILE A 40 5.10 5.24 -10.33
C ILE A 40 5.90 5.67 -11.55
N THR A 41 5.20 6.02 -12.62
CA THR A 41 5.82 6.47 -13.88
C THR A 41 5.79 7.99 -13.97
N ASN A 42 6.92 8.60 -14.30
CA ASN A 42 6.98 10.02 -14.63
C ASN A 42 6.32 10.29 -15.99
N ASN A 43 5.23 11.06 -15.99
CA ASN A 43 4.52 11.50 -17.19
C ASN A 43 4.51 13.03 -17.34
N LEU A 44 5.50 13.72 -16.77
CA LEU A 44 5.68 15.16 -16.93
C LEU A 44 6.17 15.50 -18.34
N THR A 45 5.47 16.41 -19.01
CA THR A 45 5.87 16.90 -20.34
C THR A 45 7.20 17.67 -20.29
N ASN A 46 7.88 17.80 -21.43
CA ASN A 46 9.14 18.54 -21.61
C ASN A 46 10.36 17.89 -20.91
N ASN A 47 10.37 16.57 -20.76
CA ASN A 47 11.51 15.82 -20.17
C ASN A 47 11.95 16.34 -18.79
N VAL A 48 11.00 16.81 -17.99
CA VAL A 48 11.28 17.26 -16.62
C VAL A 48 11.51 16.05 -15.73
N GLU A 49 12.64 16.05 -15.01
CA GLU A 49 12.96 15.03 -14.02
C GLU A 49 12.01 15.15 -12.82
N LEU A 50 11.45 14.02 -12.42
CA LEU A 50 10.55 13.88 -11.28
C LEU A 50 11.31 13.23 -10.13
N GLY A 51 11.56 13.99 -9.07
CA GLY A 51 12.01 13.42 -7.80
C GLY A 51 10.84 12.76 -7.07
N VAL A 52 10.97 11.47 -6.77
CA VAL A 52 9.99 10.68 -6.02
C VAL A 52 10.58 10.34 -4.66
N TYR A 53 9.83 10.53 -3.59
CA TYR A 53 10.17 9.96 -2.29
C TYR A 53 8.93 9.39 -1.63
N CYS A 54 9.00 8.16 -1.15
CA CYS A 54 7.85 7.47 -0.57
C CYS A 54 8.15 7.02 0.85
N LYS A 55 7.10 6.94 1.67
CA LYS A 55 7.16 6.33 3.00
C LYS A 55 5.82 5.76 3.43
N ASP A 56 5.89 4.83 4.37
CA ASP A 56 4.76 4.48 5.21
C ASP A 56 4.88 5.20 6.57
N LYS A 57 4.15 4.70 7.58
CA LYS A 57 4.21 5.25 8.94
C LYS A 57 5.60 5.14 9.56
N ASP A 58 6.33 4.07 9.28
CA ASP A 58 7.51 3.63 10.04
C ASP A 58 8.80 3.65 9.20
N HIS A 59 8.70 3.60 7.86
CA HIS A 59 9.83 3.41 6.95
C HIS A 59 9.83 4.42 5.80
N TYR A 60 11.02 4.94 5.52
CA TYR A 60 11.31 5.77 4.36
C TYR A 60 12.04 4.95 3.30
N PHE A 61 11.55 4.97 2.06
CA PHE A 61 12.07 4.13 0.97
C PHE A 61 13.18 4.79 0.15
N GLY A 62 13.59 6.02 0.48
CA GLY A 62 14.60 6.76 -0.27
C GLY A 62 14.02 7.81 -1.20
N PHE A 63 14.93 8.50 -1.90
CA PHE A 63 14.63 9.45 -2.97
C PHE A 63 15.13 8.86 -4.29
N GLU A 64 14.27 8.87 -5.32
CA GLU A 64 14.58 8.38 -6.66
C GLU A 64 14.25 9.46 -7.71
N PRO A 65 15.24 9.92 -8.52
CA PRO A 65 14.97 10.78 -9.66
C PRO A 65 14.53 9.96 -10.87
N LEU A 66 13.42 10.34 -11.51
CA LEU A 66 12.88 9.69 -12.70
C LEU A 66 12.86 10.64 -13.89
N ARG A 67 13.47 10.27 -14.99
CA ARG A 67 13.30 10.91 -16.30
C ARG A 67 11.91 10.60 -16.87
N PHE A 68 11.52 11.31 -17.93
CA PHE A 68 10.23 11.05 -18.58
C PHE A 68 10.12 9.58 -19.03
N GLY A 69 9.02 8.93 -18.66
CA GLY A 69 8.75 7.53 -18.96
C GLY A 69 9.40 6.52 -18.01
N GLU A 70 10.36 6.93 -17.17
CA GLU A 70 10.96 6.05 -16.16
C GLU A 70 9.96 5.76 -15.04
N THR A 71 10.13 4.58 -14.42
CA THR A 71 9.22 4.06 -13.40
C THR A 71 10.01 3.66 -12.16
N TYR A 72 9.56 4.14 -11.01
CA TYR A 72 9.96 3.67 -9.69
C TYR A 72 8.91 2.68 -9.18
N ASP A 73 9.33 1.57 -8.59
CA ASP A 73 8.42 0.62 -7.97
C ASP A 73 8.89 0.12 -6.61
N PHE A 74 7.91 -0.29 -5.80
CA PHE A 74 8.16 -0.98 -4.55
C PHE A 74 7.04 -1.99 -4.28
N THR A 75 7.39 -3.06 -3.58
CA THR A 75 6.49 -4.18 -3.27
C THR A 75 6.37 -4.36 -1.76
N PHE A 76 5.14 -4.54 -1.28
CA PHE A 76 4.85 -4.80 0.13
C PHE A 76 3.73 -5.84 0.26
N ARG A 77 3.50 -6.29 1.50
CA ARG A 77 2.32 -7.10 1.84
C ARG A 77 1.42 -6.27 2.76
N PRO A 78 0.15 -6.04 2.39
CA PRO A 78 -0.80 -5.39 3.25
C PRO A 78 -0.96 -6.11 4.59
N ASN A 79 -1.34 -5.38 5.64
CA ASN A 79 -1.60 -5.98 6.94
C ASN A 79 -2.80 -6.94 6.84
N THR A 80 -2.59 -8.20 7.22
CA THR A 80 -3.61 -9.26 7.14
C THR A 80 -4.80 -8.97 8.06
N PHE A 81 -4.55 -8.49 9.27
CA PHE A 81 -5.56 -8.42 10.34
C PHE A 81 -6.42 -7.17 10.29
N ILE A 82 -5.87 -6.04 9.82
CA ILE A 82 -6.57 -4.75 9.79
C ILE A 82 -6.28 -4.05 8.46
N ARG A 83 -7.32 -3.47 7.82
CA ARG A 83 -7.19 -2.70 6.57
C ARG A 83 -6.67 -1.28 6.80
N THR A 84 -5.42 -1.16 7.25
CA THR A 84 -4.80 0.13 7.62
C THR A 84 -3.55 0.49 6.83
N THR A 85 -3.19 -0.31 5.81
CA THR A 85 -1.98 -0.07 5.02
C THR A 85 -2.11 1.21 4.20
N LEU A 86 -1.12 2.11 4.37
CA LEU A 86 -1.08 3.44 3.78
C LEU A 86 0.36 3.78 3.39
N TYR A 87 0.56 4.15 2.13
CA TYR A 87 1.82 4.71 1.63
C TYR A 87 1.57 6.08 1.04
N PHE A 88 2.45 7.04 1.37
CA PHE A 88 2.39 8.40 0.91
C PHE A 88 3.70 8.78 0.24
N CYS A 89 3.59 9.46 -0.90
CA CYS A 89 4.73 9.91 -1.67
C CYS A 89 4.73 11.42 -1.82
N GLY A 90 5.92 11.99 -1.83
CA GLY A 90 6.20 13.34 -2.28
C GLY A 90 6.79 13.32 -3.69
N PHE A 91 6.41 14.33 -4.45
CA PHE A 91 6.80 14.52 -5.84
C PHE A 91 7.34 15.92 -6.01
N SER A 92 8.58 16.04 -6.47
CA SER A 92 9.26 17.32 -6.67
C SER A 92 9.80 17.45 -8.08
N TRP A 93 9.57 18.60 -8.70
CA TRP A 93 10.19 18.97 -9.96
C TRP A 93 10.27 20.50 -10.06
N GLY A 94 11.40 21.03 -10.55
CA GLY A 94 11.65 22.47 -10.56
C GLY A 94 11.42 23.10 -9.17
N LYS A 95 10.48 24.03 -9.06
CA LYS A 95 10.07 24.67 -7.79
C LYS A 95 8.75 24.11 -7.21
N GLN A 96 8.20 23.06 -7.82
CA GLN A 96 6.94 22.46 -7.42
C GLN A 96 7.17 21.30 -6.45
N PHE A 97 6.27 21.18 -5.50
CA PHE A 97 6.27 20.07 -4.56
C PHE A 97 4.85 19.68 -4.16
N HIS A 98 4.50 18.41 -4.44
CA HIS A 98 3.18 17.82 -4.21
C HIS A 98 3.27 16.57 -3.33
N ARG A 99 2.20 16.30 -2.60
CA ARG A 99 2.03 15.07 -1.81
C ARG A 99 0.81 14.32 -2.30
N PHE A 100 0.88 13.00 -2.22
CA PHE A 100 -0.24 12.13 -2.54
C PHE A 100 -0.14 10.82 -1.78
N ASP A 101 -1.30 10.32 -1.34
CA ASP A 101 -1.40 8.99 -0.73
C ASP A 101 -1.46 7.97 -1.89
N ILE A 102 -0.28 7.47 -2.27
CA ILE A 102 -0.11 6.62 -3.47
C ILE A 102 -0.78 5.26 -3.32
N TYR A 103 -0.91 4.78 -2.08
CA TYR A 103 -1.65 3.57 -1.76
C TYR A 103 -2.47 3.77 -0.50
N VAL A 104 -3.77 3.53 -0.59
CA VAL A 104 -4.70 3.51 0.54
C VAL A 104 -5.46 2.19 0.47
N GLU A 105 -5.30 1.32 1.47
CA GLU A 105 -5.90 -0.03 1.47
C GLU A 105 -7.41 -0.03 1.15
N ASN A 106 -8.16 0.94 1.67
CA ASN A 106 -9.61 1.04 1.41
C ASN A 106 -9.95 1.45 -0.04
N ARG A 107 -9.03 2.13 -0.73
CA ARG A 107 -9.18 2.55 -2.14
C ARG A 107 -8.59 1.53 -3.11
N ASP A 108 -7.49 0.89 -2.72
CA ASP A 108 -6.60 0.12 -3.59
C ASP A 108 -6.42 -1.34 -3.16
N GLY A 109 -7.19 -1.84 -2.19
CA GLY A 109 -7.04 -3.18 -1.64
C GLY A 109 -7.33 -4.33 -2.62
N ASP A 110 -7.95 -4.03 -3.76
CA ASP A 110 -8.18 -4.94 -4.90
C ASP A 110 -7.04 -4.91 -5.94
N CYS A 111 -6.04 -4.08 -5.72
CA CYS A 111 -4.99 -3.80 -6.69
C CYS A 111 -3.68 -4.51 -6.30
N GLN A 112 -3.33 -5.58 -7.03
CA GLN A 112 -2.04 -6.25 -6.90
C GLN A 112 -0.90 -5.51 -7.60
N HIS A 113 -1.19 -4.86 -8.75
CA HIS A 113 -0.24 -4.05 -9.50
C HIS A 113 -0.85 -2.67 -9.75
N CYS A 114 -0.42 -1.67 -8.98
CA CYS A 114 -1.00 -0.34 -9.00
C CYS A 114 -0.16 0.58 -9.86
N LEU A 115 -0.64 0.82 -11.09
CA LEU A 115 0.04 1.63 -12.09
C LEU A 115 -0.37 3.09 -11.95
N TRP A 116 0.55 3.94 -11.52
CA TRP A 116 0.35 5.38 -11.38
C TRP A 116 1.17 6.16 -12.40
N LYS A 117 0.53 7.11 -13.08
CA LYS A 117 1.18 8.14 -13.89
C LYS A 117 1.14 9.47 -13.15
N ILE A 118 2.30 10.08 -12.99
CA ILE A 118 2.43 11.39 -12.37
C ILE A 118 2.42 12.48 -13.45
N ASN A 119 1.35 13.27 -13.47
CA ASN A 119 1.21 14.45 -14.33
C ASN A 119 1.29 15.71 -13.46
N ALA A 120 1.63 16.85 -14.07
CA ALA A 120 1.75 18.11 -13.33
C ALA A 120 0.45 18.50 -12.61
N SER A 121 -0.70 18.29 -13.26
CA SER A 121 -2.01 18.62 -12.73
C SER A 121 -2.51 17.65 -11.67
N ARG A 122 -2.34 16.33 -11.89
CA ARG A 122 -2.87 15.28 -11.02
C ARG A 122 -2.19 13.91 -11.23
N PRO A 123 -2.03 13.10 -10.18
CA PRO A 123 -1.72 11.67 -10.31
C PRO A 123 -2.91 10.90 -10.89
N CYS A 124 -2.63 9.93 -11.74
CA CYS A 124 -3.64 9.09 -12.37
C CYS A 124 -3.29 7.60 -12.23
N LYS A 125 -4.26 6.79 -11.80
CA LYS A 125 -4.17 5.34 -11.74
C LYS A 125 -4.78 4.71 -12.99
N ILE A 126 -4.11 3.72 -13.56
CA ILE A 126 -4.65 2.91 -14.66
C ILE A 126 -5.41 1.73 -14.04
N LYS A 127 -6.70 1.59 -14.34
CA LYS A 127 -7.51 0.44 -13.92
C LYS A 127 -7.31 -0.72 -14.89
N LYS A 128 -7.39 -1.94 -14.36
CA LYS A 128 -7.28 -3.18 -15.15
C LYS A 128 -8.57 -3.59 -15.87
N ASP A 129 -9.65 -2.81 -15.74
CA ASP A 129 -10.95 -3.10 -16.36
C ASP A 129 -10.84 -3.22 -17.89
N TYR A 130 -11.81 -3.90 -18.53
CA TYR A 130 -11.89 -4.09 -19.99
C TYR A 130 -11.80 -2.74 -20.74
N GLY A 131 -10.59 -2.32 -21.10
CA GLY A 131 -10.29 -1.05 -21.77
C GLY A 131 -9.26 -0.14 -21.09
N GLY A 132 -8.74 -0.46 -19.91
CA GLY A 132 -7.62 0.29 -19.31
C GLY A 132 -7.98 1.71 -18.85
N SER A 133 -9.17 1.90 -18.28
CA SER A 133 -9.67 3.23 -17.90
C SER A 133 -8.72 3.96 -16.95
N ILE A 134 -8.53 5.26 -17.15
CA ILE A 134 -7.65 6.10 -16.33
C ILE A 134 -8.49 6.86 -15.30
N GLN A 135 -8.17 6.71 -14.01
CA GLN A 135 -8.78 7.46 -12.92
C GLN A 135 -7.77 8.42 -12.33
N CYS A 136 -8.09 9.71 -12.26
CA CYS A 136 -7.18 10.72 -11.70
C CYS A 136 -7.71 11.32 -10.39
N PHE A 137 -6.78 11.75 -9.54
CA PHE A 137 -7.05 12.23 -8.18
C PHE A 137 -6.38 13.56 -7.95
N ASP A 138 -6.96 14.42 -7.12
CA ASP A 138 -6.31 15.67 -6.77
C ASP A 138 -5.11 15.45 -5.83
N TRP A 139 -4.14 16.36 -5.89
CA TRP A 139 -3.03 16.40 -4.95
C TRP A 139 -3.53 16.64 -3.52
N ASN A 140 -2.82 16.09 -2.52
CA ASN A 140 -3.16 16.33 -1.12
C ASN A 140 -2.97 17.82 -0.78
N ASN A 141 -4.04 18.51 -0.38
CA ASN A 141 -3.98 19.92 0.00
C ASN A 141 -3.21 20.09 1.33
N ARG A 142 -2.17 20.94 1.32
CA ARG A 142 -1.34 21.24 2.51
C ARG A 142 -2.14 21.77 3.70
N ASN A 143 -3.22 22.52 3.45
CA ASN A 143 -4.04 23.11 4.52
C ASN A 143 -4.85 22.04 5.26
N VAL A 144 -5.37 21.03 4.54
CA VAL A 144 -6.11 19.91 5.12
C VAL A 144 -5.19 18.97 5.91
N VAL A 145 -3.94 18.78 5.45
CA VAL A 145 -2.96 17.95 6.16
C VAL A 145 -2.45 18.61 7.45
N ARG A 146 -2.38 19.94 7.52
CA ARG A 146 -2.03 20.66 8.77
C ARG A 146 -3.13 20.52 9.82
N GLU A 147 -4.39 20.72 9.43
CA GLU A 147 -5.57 20.55 10.30
C GLU A 147 -5.59 19.15 10.94
N LYS A 148 -5.42 18.09 10.14
CA LYS A 148 -5.40 16.70 10.64
C LYS A 148 -4.24 16.41 11.61
N ARG A 149 -3.07 17.03 11.41
CA ARG A 149 -1.92 16.84 12.29
C ARG A 149 -2.16 17.46 13.68
N HIS A 150 -2.77 18.65 13.71
CA HIS A 150 -3.17 19.30 14.96
C HIS A 150 -4.28 18.52 15.69
N ILE A 151 -5.23 17.90 14.98
CA ILE A 151 -6.24 17.03 15.59
C ILE A 151 -5.61 15.77 16.18
N SER A 152 -4.63 15.15 15.50
CA SER A 152 -3.94 13.95 16.04
C SER A 152 -3.04 14.24 17.24
N GLU A 153 -2.45 15.44 17.33
CA GLU A 153 -1.67 15.86 18.50
C GLU A 153 -2.57 16.29 19.67
N GLY A 154 -3.74 16.87 19.39
CA GLY A 154 -4.72 17.26 20.42
C GLY A 154 -5.45 16.08 21.08
N ASN A 155 -5.56 14.94 20.40
CA ASN A 155 -6.26 13.76 20.95
C ASN A 155 -5.36 12.86 21.83
N ASN A 156 -4.07 13.17 21.97
CA ASN A 156 -3.13 12.41 22.81
C ASN A 156 -2.86 13.04 24.19
N THR A 157 -3.55 14.13 24.56
CA THR A 157 -3.35 14.83 25.85
C THR A 157 -4.56 14.82 26.78
N SER A 158 -5.54 13.95 26.57
CA SER A 158 -6.69 13.79 27.48
C SER A 158 -6.85 12.33 27.89
N ASN A 159 -6.02 11.87 28.82
CA ASN A 159 -6.26 10.73 29.71
C ASN A 159 -5.23 10.82 30.86
N VAL A 160 -5.47 11.73 31.80
CA VAL A 160 -5.00 11.67 33.19
C VAL A 160 -6.25 11.63 34.06
#